data_AF-A0A6B1F1U6-F1
#
_entry.id   AF-A0A6B1F1U6-F1
#
_cell.length_a   1.000
_cell.length_b   1.000
_cell.length_c   1.000
_cell.angle_alpha   90.00
_cell.angle_beta   90.00
_cell.angle_gamma   90.00
#
_symmetry.space_group_name_H-M   'P 1'
#
loop_
_entity.id
_entity.type
_entity.pdbx_description
1 polymer ?
#
loop_
_entity_poly.entity_id
_entity_poly.type
_entity_poly.pdbx_seq_one_letter_code
_entity_poly.pdbx_strand_id
1 'polypeptide(L)'
;MIQQADSKPHVLDEMLVGIKRFADGRCEETPAHFLLTLIPRTEQHSMPATLSPEWINRANEMQPVKNFVCENIGNPKLSHIHDVLHLELEGKKRQIQVSSNLRKAELLEQRRDLRRAVAKGVPAARTKLNNCENELNALPTKREQAAASLIEEIKNTQLGPVTVYTRAFVTEPPTEEIPTKTLRDAEAIAIKTAIEYERERGADVKDVSNPSLKKGFDLQSRHPNGEVRYIEVKGRTGITSVELTANEWRQAANHGNRYWLYVVYYCDTEPRLYRCQNPFATLVTKTKQSILINATDIQRESLNDYP
;
A
#
# COMPACT_ATOMS: atom_id res chain seq x y z
N MET A 1 -34.73 0.57 -11.29
CA MET A 1 -35.42 1.56 -12.15
C MET A 1 -36.20 2.51 -11.28
N ILE A 2 -35.63 3.68 -10.94
CA ILE A 2 -36.11 5.05 -11.23
C ILE A 2 -34.78 5.80 -11.46
N GLN A 3 -34.52 6.18 -12.71
CA GLN A 3 -33.34 6.92 -13.14
C GLN A 3 -33.64 8.42 -12.97
N GLN A 4 -32.87 9.11 -12.13
CA GLN A 4 -32.55 10.50 -12.40
C GLN A 4 -31.27 10.52 -13.22
N ALA A 5 -31.38 11.11 -14.40
CA ALA A 5 -30.37 11.14 -15.44
C ALA A 5 -29.22 12.09 -15.10
N ASP A 6 -28.02 11.67 -15.48
CA ASP A 6 -26.94 12.53 -16.01
C ASP A 6 -26.01 13.31 -15.09
N SER A 7 -25.79 12.86 -13.86
CA SER A 7 -24.49 13.11 -13.20
C SER A 7 -23.76 11.78 -13.01
N LYS A 8 -22.54 11.67 -13.58
CA LYS A 8 -21.64 10.60 -13.15
C LYS A 8 -21.52 10.70 -11.63
N PRO A 9 -21.62 9.58 -10.89
CA PRO A 9 -21.48 9.61 -9.44
C PRO A 9 -20.17 10.31 -9.10
N HIS A 10 -20.26 11.34 -8.26
CA HIS A 10 -19.08 12.04 -7.78
C HIS A 10 -18.35 11.12 -6.80
N VAL A 11 -17.14 10.72 -7.16
CA VAL A 11 -16.32 9.81 -6.36
C VAL A 11 -15.71 10.61 -5.20
N LEU A 12 -16.13 10.30 -3.98
CA LEU A 12 -15.60 10.95 -2.77
C LEU A 12 -14.24 10.38 -2.36
N ASP A 13 -14.05 9.08 -2.55
CA ASP A 13 -12.82 8.37 -2.18
C ASP A 13 -12.72 7.04 -2.95
N GLU A 14 -11.50 6.56 -3.17
CA GLU A 14 -11.19 5.27 -3.79
C GLU A 14 -10.03 4.59 -3.05
N MET A 15 -10.02 3.26 -3.04
CA MET A 15 -8.97 2.50 -2.39
C MET A 15 -8.65 1.23 -3.19
N LEU A 16 -7.36 0.93 -3.29
CA LEU A 16 -6.87 -0.34 -3.80
C LEU A 16 -6.45 -1.22 -2.62
N VAL A 17 -7.07 -2.39 -2.50
CA VAL A 17 -6.78 -3.38 -1.45
C VAL A 17 -6.38 -4.72 -2.06
N GLY A 18 -5.43 -5.41 -1.42
CA GLY A 18 -5.18 -6.82 -1.67
C GLY A 18 -6.02 -7.65 -0.71
N ILE A 19 -6.53 -8.79 -1.18
CA ILE A 19 -7.25 -9.74 -0.32
C ILE A 19 -6.63 -11.11 -0.49
N LYS A 20 -6.25 -11.73 0.63
CA LYS A 20 -5.85 -13.14 0.68
C LYS A 20 -7.06 -13.95 1.12
N ARG A 21 -7.47 -14.93 0.30
CA ARG A 21 -8.47 -15.93 0.67
C ARG A 21 -7.78 -17.26 0.92
N PHE A 22 -7.93 -17.79 2.13
CA PHE A 22 -7.35 -19.06 2.54
C PHE A 22 -8.24 -20.24 2.12
N ALA A 23 -7.67 -21.44 2.18
CA ALA A 23 -8.34 -22.70 1.85
C ALA A 23 -9.64 -22.91 2.66
N ASP A 24 -9.60 -22.59 3.96
CA ASP A 24 -10.74 -22.63 4.88
C ASP A 24 -11.84 -21.59 4.56
N GLY A 25 -11.60 -20.69 3.61
CA GLY A 25 -12.52 -19.63 3.20
C GLY A 25 -12.35 -18.31 3.93
N ARG A 26 -11.48 -18.23 4.94
CA ARG A 26 -11.17 -16.97 5.62
C ARG A 26 -10.56 -15.98 4.62
N CYS A 27 -10.95 -14.72 4.76
CA CYS A 27 -10.38 -13.62 4.00
C CYS A 27 -9.59 -12.71 4.95
N GLU A 28 -8.50 -12.15 4.46
CA GLU A 28 -7.65 -11.22 5.18
C GLU A 28 -7.21 -10.09 4.24
N GLU A 29 -7.20 -8.87 4.76
CA GLU A 29 -6.63 -7.72 4.05
C GLU A 29 -5.11 -7.86 3.96
N THR A 30 -4.56 -7.62 2.78
CA THR A 30 -3.12 -7.67 2.52
C THR A 30 -2.73 -6.53 1.59
N PRO A 31 -1.46 -6.08 1.59
CA PRO A 31 -1.03 -5.10 0.61
C PRO A 31 -1.20 -5.59 -0.83
N ALA A 32 -1.80 -4.76 -1.69
CA ALA A 32 -2.09 -5.12 -3.08
C ALA A 32 -0.83 -5.45 -3.89
N HIS A 33 0.32 -4.86 -3.54
CA HIS A 33 1.59 -5.08 -4.24
C HIS A 33 2.17 -6.49 -4.02
N PHE A 34 1.63 -7.31 -3.11
CA PHE A 34 2.08 -8.70 -2.96
C PHE A 34 1.86 -9.54 -4.23
N LEU A 35 0.91 -9.15 -5.09
CA LEU A 35 0.76 -9.81 -6.40
C LEU A 35 2.00 -9.63 -7.30
N LEU A 36 2.76 -8.54 -7.11
CA LEU A 36 3.98 -8.26 -7.87
C LEU A 36 5.20 -9.03 -7.35
N THR A 37 5.10 -9.59 -6.14
CA THR A 37 6.18 -10.41 -5.54
C THR A 37 5.96 -11.90 -5.78
N LEU A 38 4.90 -12.28 -6.47
CA LEU A 38 4.65 -13.67 -6.81
C LEU A 38 5.62 -14.12 -7.90
N ILE A 39 6.17 -15.31 -7.72
CA ILE A 39 6.99 -15.98 -8.73
C ILE A 39 6.03 -16.72 -9.68
N PRO A 40 5.99 -16.38 -10.98
CA PRO A 40 5.13 -17.08 -11.92
C PRO A 40 5.59 -18.53 -12.05
N ARG A 41 4.64 -19.46 -12.09
CA ARG A 41 4.93 -20.87 -12.37
C ARG A 41 5.48 -20.99 -13.80
N THR A 42 6.66 -21.60 -13.95
CA THR A 42 7.20 -22.00 -15.25
C THR A 42 6.63 -23.36 -15.66
N GLU A 43 6.53 -23.62 -16.98
CA GLU A 43 5.94 -24.86 -17.55
C GLU A 43 6.61 -26.15 -17.06
N GLN A 44 7.84 -26.08 -16.57
CA GLN A 44 8.62 -27.21 -16.05
C GLN A 44 8.14 -27.71 -14.69
N HIS A 45 7.43 -26.89 -13.91
CA HIS A 45 6.93 -27.30 -12.60
C HIS A 45 5.59 -28.03 -12.76
N SER A 46 5.47 -29.26 -12.26
CA SER A 46 4.19 -29.97 -12.19
C SER A 46 3.17 -29.16 -11.38
N MET A 47 1.87 -29.26 -11.70
CA MET A 47 0.84 -28.72 -10.80
C MET A 47 0.99 -29.40 -9.44
N PRO A 48 0.91 -28.65 -8.32
CA PRO A 48 0.87 -29.27 -7.00
C PRO A 48 -0.21 -30.35 -6.96
N ALA A 49 0.11 -31.54 -6.45
CA ALA A 49 -0.84 -32.64 -6.36
C ALA A 49 -2.10 -32.29 -5.54
N THR A 50 -2.01 -31.24 -4.72
CA THR A 50 -3.09 -30.67 -3.91
C THR A 50 -4.09 -29.81 -4.71
N LEU A 51 -3.80 -29.48 -5.97
CA LEU A 51 -4.62 -28.58 -6.79
C LEU A 51 -5.74 -29.35 -7.49
N SER A 52 -6.82 -29.62 -6.75
CA SER A 52 -8.03 -30.25 -7.28
C SER A 52 -8.90 -29.27 -8.09
N PRO A 53 -9.77 -29.77 -8.99
CA PRO A 53 -10.77 -28.93 -9.69
C PRO A 53 -11.67 -28.13 -8.74
N GLU A 54 -11.92 -28.66 -7.54
CA GLU A 54 -12.70 -27.99 -6.49
C GLU A 54 -12.03 -26.70 -6.02
N TRP A 55 -10.70 -26.71 -5.87
CA TRP A 55 -9.93 -25.51 -5.49
C TRP A 55 -9.98 -24.43 -6.57
N ILE A 56 -9.93 -24.82 -7.84
CA ILE A 56 -10.05 -23.89 -8.98
C ILE A 56 -11.44 -23.26 -9.01
N ASN A 57 -12.49 -24.07 -8.82
CA ASN A 57 -13.87 -23.57 -8.76
C ASN A 57 -14.07 -22.60 -7.59
N ARG A 58 -13.59 -22.95 -6.40
CA ARG A 58 -13.65 -22.07 -5.22
C ARG A 58 -12.87 -20.78 -5.43
N ALA A 59 -11.70 -20.84 -6.09
CA ALA A 59 -10.93 -19.65 -6.45
C ALA A 59 -11.62 -18.77 -7.50
N ASN A 60 -12.58 -19.31 -8.27
CA ASN A 60 -13.41 -18.54 -9.19
C ASN A 60 -14.59 -17.82 -8.52
N GLU A 61 -15.01 -18.26 -7.33
CA GLU A 61 -16.09 -17.63 -6.57
C GLU A 61 -15.63 -16.32 -5.93
N MET A 62 -15.99 -15.19 -6.54
CA MET A 62 -15.61 -13.85 -6.07
C MET A 62 -16.59 -13.25 -5.07
N GLN A 63 -17.80 -13.78 -4.94
CA GLN A 63 -18.81 -13.20 -4.05
C GLN A 63 -18.34 -13.13 -2.58
N PRO A 64 -17.71 -14.17 -2.00
CA PRO A 64 -17.21 -14.10 -0.63
C PRO A 64 -16.16 -13.00 -0.43
N VAL A 65 -15.28 -12.81 -1.42
CA VAL A 65 -14.24 -11.77 -1.39
C VAL A 65 -14.86 -10.38 -1.47
N LYS A 66 -15.82 -10.19 -2.38
CA LYS A 66 -16.55 -8.91 -2.51
C LYS A 66 -17.32 -8.56 -1.24
N ASN A 67 -18.01 -9.54 -0.64
CA ASN A 67 -18.72 -9.35 0.62
C ASN A 67 -17.74 -8.95 1.74
N PHE A 68 -16.61 -9.66 1.86
CA PHE A 68 -15.58 -9.32 2.84
C PHE A 68 -15.08 -7.88 2.68
N VAL A 69 -14.77 -7.46 1.44
CA VAL A 69 -14.33 -6.08 1.14
C VAL A 69 -15.42 -5.07 1.54
N CYS A 70 -16.67 -5.30 1.16
CA CYS A 70 -17.77 -4.40 1.52
C CYS A 70 -17.95 -4.32 3.05
N GLU A 71 -17.96 -5.45 3.75
CA GLU A 71 -18.27 -5.51 5.17
C GLU A 71 -17.16 -4.99 6.07
N ASN A 72 -15.91 -5.36 5.77
CA ASN A 72 -14.77 -5.11 6.68
C ASN A 72 -13.97 -3.86 6.31
N ILE A 73 -14.10 -3.37 5.08
CA ILE A 73 -13.30 -2.24 4.58
C ILE A 73 -14.24 -1.12 4.11
N GLY A 74 -15.15 -1.44 3.19
CA GLY A 74 -16.08 -0.48 2.60
C GLY A 74 -17.00 0.17 3.64
N ASN A 75 -17.76 -0.61 4.40
CA ASN A 75 -18.76 -0.12 5.35
C ASN A 75 -18.13 0.73 6.46
N PRO A 76 -17.02 0.32 7.11
CA PRO A 76 -16.32 1.18 8.06
C PRO A 76 -15.86 2.50 7.44
N LYS A 77 -15.32 2.48 6.21
CA LYS A 77 -14.87 3.69 5.52
C LYS A 77 -16.04 4.60 5.14
N LEU A 78 -17.15 4.02 4.67
CA LEU A 78 -18.39 4.74 4.39
C LEU A 78 -18.94 5.41 5.67
N SER A 79 -18.94 4.70 6.80
CA SER A 79 -19.34 5.26 8.09
C SER A 79 -18.47 6.45 8.48
N HIS A 80 -17.15 6.33 8.31
CA HIS A 80 -16.23 7.43 8.59
C HIS A 80 -16.49 8.65 7.69
N ILE A 81 -16.74 8.44 6.39
CA ILE A 81 -17.10 9.52 5.46
C ILE A 81 -18.41 10.20 5.90
N HIS A 82 -19.42 9.43 6.31
CA HIS A 82 -20.67 9.97 6.85
C HIS A 82 -20.41 10.83 8.09
N ASP A 83 -19.59 10.36 9.04
CA ASP A 83 -19.24 11.12 10.25
C ASP A 83 -18.57 12.46 9.92
N VAL A 84 -17.61 12.46 8.98
CA VAL A 84 -16.93 13.68 8.51
C VAL A 84 -17.91 14.64 7.85
N LEU A 85 -18.76 14.14 6.94
CA LEU A 85 -19.76 14.97 6.26
C LEU A 85 -20.79 15.56 7.24
N HIS A 86 -21.21 14.79 8.24
CA HIS A 86 -22.09 15.27 9.30
C HIS A 86 -21.44 16.33 10.18
N LEU A 87 -20.15 16.20 10.50
CA LEU A 87 -19.40 17.20 11.27
C LEU A 87 -19.29 18.52 10.50
N GLU A 88 -19.08 18.46 9.18
CA GLU A 88 -18.99 19.63 8.31
C GLU A 88 -20.35 20.31 8.02
N LEU A 89 -21.45 19.56 8.16
CA LEU A 89 -22.78 19.99 7.74
C LEU A 89 -23.19 21.34 8.35
N GLU A 90 -23.00 21.51 9.66
CA GLU A 90 -23.36 22.76 10.34
C GLU A 90 -22.47 23.93 9.88
N GLY A 91 -21.21 23.67 9.54
CA GLY A 91 -20.33 24.66 8.92
C GLY A 91 -20.85 25.11 7.55
N LYS A 92 -21.23 24.16 6.69
CA LYS A 92 -21.77 24.43 5.35
C LYS A 92 -23.12 25.16 5.43
N LYS A 93 -24.02 24.77 6.34
CA LYS A 93 -25.28 25.50 6.60
C LYS A 93 -25.04 26.93 7.04
N ARG A 94 -24.07 27.18 7.94
CA ARG A 94 -23.68 28.54 8.34
C ARG A 94 -23.18 29.35 7.15
N GLN A 95 -22.35 28.76 6.27
CA GLN A 95 -21.89 29.44 5.06
C GLN A 95 -23.05 29.81 4.13
N ILE A 96 -24.02 28.91 3.91
CA ILE A 96 -25.25 29.19 3.15
C ILE A 96 -26.05 30.32 3.80
N GLN A 97 -26.15 30.34 5.14
CA GLN A 97 -26.85 31.40 5.85
C GLN A 97 -26.15 32.77 5.67
N VAL A 98 -24.83 32.82 5.79
CA VAL A 98 -24.04 34.04 5.61
C VAL A 98 -24.16 34.57 4.18
N SER A 99 -24.02 33.70 3.18
CA SER A 99 -24.14 34.09 1.77
C SER A 99 -25.56 34.57 1.43
N SER A 100 -26.59 33.92 1.96
CA SER A 100 -27.99 34.35 1.81
C SER A 100 -28.24 35.72 2.47
N ASN A 101 -27.69 35.96 3.65
CA ASN A 101 -27.78 37.26 4.34
C ASN A 101 -27.10 38.38 3.56
N LEU A 102 -25.91 38.12 3.00
CA LEU A 102 -25.20 39.08 2.16
C LEU A 102 -26.02 39.43 0.92
N ARG A 103 -26.53 38.40 0.21
CA ARG A 103 -27.39 38.60 -0.96
C ARG A 103 -28.66 39.38 -0.64
N LYS A 104 -29.27 39.13 0.53
CA LYS A 104 -30.42 39.89 1.01
C LYS A 104 -30.08 41.37 1.20
N ALA A 105 -28.93 41.69 1.80
CA ALA A 105 -28.50 43.07 2.00
C ALA A 105 -28.33 43.81 0.67
N GLU A 106 -27.65 43.17 -0.30
CA GLU A 106 -27.50 43.71 -1.67
C GLU A 106 -28.85 43.99 -2.33
N LEU A 107 -29.78 43.03 -2.28
CA LEU A 107 -31.11 43.20 -2.88
C LEU A 107 -31.93 44.28 -2.19
N LEU A 108 -31.80 44.45 -0.86
CA LEU A 108 -32.48 45.53 -0.13
C LEU A 108 -31.96 46.92 -0.55
N GLU A 109 -30.66 47.05 -0.77
CA GLU A 109 -30.06 48.26 -1.31
C GLU A 109 -30.53 48.53 -2.75
N GLN A 110 -30.47 47.52 -3.62
CA GLN A 110 -30.98 47.62 -4.99
C GLN A 110 -32.46 48.01 -5.01
N ARG A 111 -33.28 47.43 -4.14
CA ARG A 111 -34.70 47.77 -4.00
C ARG A 111 -34.90 49.24 -3.64
N ARG A 112 -34.08 49.81 -2.73
CA ARG A 112 -34.14 51.24 -2.36
C ARG A 112 -33.87 52.13 -3.58
N ASP A 113 -32.83 51.83 -4.34
CA ASP A 113 -32.43 52.65 -5.48
C ASP A 113 -33.39 52.51 -6.66
N LEU A 114 -33.91 51.30 -6.89
CA LEU A 114 -34.95 51.04 -7.89
C LEU A 114 -36.26 51.75 -7.54
N ARG A 115 -36.68 51.80 -6.27
CA ARG A 115 -37.84 52.59 -5.84
C ARG A 115 -37.67 54.08 -6.14
N ARG A 116 -36.47 54.64 -5.91
CA ARG A 116 -36.15 56.02 -6.28
C ARG A 116 -36.19 56.24 -7.79
N ALA A 117 -35.68 55.29 -8.59
CA ALA A 117 -35.71 55.36 -10.04
C ALA A 117 -37.15 55.29 -10.61
N VAL A 118 -38.02 54.45 -10.02
CA VAL A 118 -39.45 54.40 -10.35
C VAL A 118 -40.12 55.74 -10.07
N ALA A 119 -39.85 56.35 -8.91
CA ALA A 119 -40.39 57.68 -8.57
C ALA A 119 -39.93 58.78 -9.56
N LYS A 120 -38.75 58.63 -10.16
CA LYS A 120 -38.21 59.53 -11.20
C LYS A 120 -38.68 59.19 -12.62
N GLY A 121 -39.54 58.18 -12.80
CA GLY A 121 -40.05 57.78 -14.11
C GLY A 121 -39.00 57.11 -15.02
N VAL A 122 -37.93 56.54 -14.47
CA VAL A 122 -36.88 55.88 -15.26
C VAL A 122 -37.45 54.66 -16.00
N PRO A 123 -37.24 54.54 -17.33
CA PRO A 123 -37.71 53.38 -18.11
C PRO A 123 -37.23 52.04 -17.54
N ALA A 124 -38.08 51.01 -17.60
CA ALA A 124 -37.82 49.66 -17.09
C ALA A 124 -37.52 49.52 -15.58
N ALA A 125 -37.46 50.60 -14.80
CA ALA A 125 -37.17 50.54 -13.37
C ALA A 125 -38.23 49.74 -12.58
N ARG A 126 -39.50 49.80 -13.00
CA ARG A 126 -40.59 49.07 -12.34
C ARG A 126 -40.49 47.56 -12.53
N THR A 127 -40.14 47.10 -13.73
CA THR A 127 -39.90 45.68 -14.01
C THR A 127 -38.71 45.16 -13.20
N LYS A 128 -37.60 45.92 -13.15
CA LYS A 128 -36.43 45.57 -12.34
C LYS A 128 -36.76 45.52 -10.85
N LEU A 129 -37.59 46.45 -10.35
CA LEU A 129 -38.06 46.45 -8.96
C LEU A 129 -38.88 45.18 -8.65
N ASN A 130 -39.82 44.81 -9.52
CA ASN A 130 -40.61 43.58 -9.34
C ASN A 130 -39.71 42.34 -9.31
N ASN A 131 -38.72 42.25 -10.19
CA ASN A 131 -37.78 41.12 -10.20
C ASN A 131 -36.95 41.06 -8.89
N CYS A 132 -36.48 42.21 -8.41
CA CYS A 132 -35.74 42.31 -7.15
C CYS A 132 -36.62 41.89 -5.95
N GLU A 133 -37.88 42.29 -5.92
CA GLU A 133 -38.83 41.90 -4.87
C GLU A 133 -39.18 40.40 -4.94
N ASN A 134 -39.33 39.84 -6.14
CA ASN A 134 -39.49 38.40 -6.33
C ASN A 134 -38.27 37.61 -5.84
N GLU A 135 -37.05 38.06 -6.15
CA GLU A 135 -35.83 37.41 -5.68
C GLU A 135 -35.71 37.48 -4.15
N LEU A 136 -36.01 38.64 -3.54
CA LEU A 136 -36.06 38.80 -2.08
C LEU A 136 -37.04 37.82 -1.43
N ASN A 137 -38.24 37.66 -2.01
CA ASN A 137 -39.26 36.75 -1.51
C ASN A 137 -38.87 35.27 -1.66
N ALA A 138 -38.11 34.93 -2.69
CA ALA A 138 -37.65 33.56 -2.95
C ALA A 138 -36.40 33.15 -2.13
N LEU A 139 -35.64 34.11 -1.59
CA LEU A 139 -34.38 33.84 -0.87
C LEU A 139 -34.51 32.84 0.29
N PRO A 140 -35.53 32.95 1.20
CA PRO A 140 -35.69 32.01 2.30
C PRO A 140 -35.87 30.57 1.82
N THR A 141 -36.71 30.37 0.80
CA THR A 141 -36.98 29.05 0.21
C THR A 141 -35.74 28.50 -0.49
N LYS A 142 -35.01 29.33 -1.26
CA LYS A 142 -33.75 28.90 -1.89
C LYS A 142 -32.71 28.45 -0.86
N ARG A 143 -32.62 29.17 0.26
CA ARG A 143 -31.72 28.82 1.37
C ARG A 143 -32.09 27.49 2.01
N GLU A 144 -33.39 27.27 2.26
CA GLU A 144 -33.90 26.00 2.80
C GLU A 144 -33.68 24.84 1.85
N GLN A 145 -33.92 25.04 0.56
CA GLN A 145 -33.64 24.06 -0.48
C GLN A 145 -32.15 23.71 -0.53
N ALA A 146 -31.26 24.71 -0.51
CA ALA A 146 -29.82 24.47 -0.50
C ALA A 146 -29.36 23.68 0.74
N ALA A 147 -29.91 23.99 1.91
CA ALA A 147 -29.61 23.25 3.13
C ALA A 147 -30.17 21.81 3.10
N ALA A 148 -31.36 21.61 2.53
CA ALA A 148 -31.95 20.29 2.35
C ALA A 148 -31.16 19.45 1.33
N SER A 149 -30.69 20.06 0.24
CA SER A 149 -29.84 19.39 -0.75
C SER A 149 -28.54 18.85 -0.13
N LEU A 150 -27.89 19.58 0.78
CA LEU A 150 -26.72 19.07 1.50
C LEU A 150 -27.05 17.82 2.32
N ILE A 151 -28.20 17.77 2.97
CA ILE A 151 -28.62 16.61 3.78
C ILE A 151 -28.89 15.41 2.87
N GLU A 152 -29.58 15.63 1.74
CA GLU A 152 -29.85 14.58 0.76
C GLU A 152 -28.56 14.05 0.11
N GLU A 153 -27.58 14.90 -0.15
CA GLU A 153 -26.26 14.47 -0.66
C GLU A 153 -25.56 13.51 0.30
N ILE A 154 -25.57 13.81 1.61
CA ILE A 154 -25.03 12.92 2.63
C ILE A 154 -25.78 11.59 2.61
N LYS A 155 -27.12 11.61 2.65
CA LYS A 155 -27.94 10.38 2.64
C LYS A 155 -27.70 9.49 1.42
N ASN A 156 -27.45 10.10 0.26
CA ASN A 156 -27.20 9.39 -0.99
C ASN A 156 -25.75 8.91 -1.12
N THR A 157 -24.88 9.18 -0.14
CA THR A 157 -23.52 8.68 -0.09
C THR A 157 -23.52 7.17 0.21
N GLN A 158 -23.02 6.39 -0.74
CA GLN A 158 -23.05 4.93 -0.70
C GLN A 158 -21.77 4.32 -1.28
N LEU A 159 -21.54 3.03 -1.02
CA LEU A 159 -20.44 2.29 -1.62
C LEU A 159 -20.64 2.11 -3.13
N GLY A 160 -19.57 2.34 -3.89
CA GLY A 160 -19.48 1.93 -5.28
C GLY A 160 -19.28 0.41 -5.42
N PRO A 161 -19.33 -0.12 -6.66
CA PRO A 161 -19.09 -1.54 -6.91
C PRO A 161 -17.63 -1.93 -6.61
N VAL A 162 -17.42 -3.14 -6.09
CA VAL A 162 -16.09 -3.73 -5.94
C VAL A 162 -15.59 -4.26 -7.28
N THR A 163 -14.57 -3.61 -7.83
CA THR A 163 -13.90 -3.99 -9.07
C THR A 163 -12.66 -4.84 -8.76
N VAL A 164 -12.57 -6.01 -9.37
CA VAL A 164 -11.40 -6.90 -9.25
C VAL A 164 -10.50 -6.71 -10.47
N TYR A 165 -9.31 -6.17 -10.27
CA TYR A 165 -8.35 -5.93 -11.36
C TYR A 165 -7.56 -7.18 -11.76
N THR A 166 -7.14 -7.97 -10.77
CA THR A 166 -6.30 -9.16 -10.99
C THR A 166 -6.44 -10.13 -9.83
N ARG A 167 -6.05 -11.39 -10.06
CA ARG A 167 -6.06 -12.47 -9.08
C ARG A 167 -4.96 -13.47 -9.41
N ALA A 168 -4.46 -14.15 -8.39
CA ALA A 168 -3.53 -15.25 -8.54
C ALA A 168 -3.93 -16.38 -7.59
N PHE A 169 -3.76 -17.62 -8.06
CA PHE A 169 -3.79 -18.79 -7.19
C PHE A 169 -2.38 -19.00 -6.66
N VAL A 170 -2.19 -18.79 -5.36
CA VAL A 170 -0.87 -18.85 -4.73
C VAL A 170 -0.77 -20.16 -3.98
N THR A 171 0.20 -20.97 -4.35
CA THR A 171 0.60 -22.13 -3.55
C THR A 171 1.78 -21.74 -2.69
N GLU A 172 2.06 -22.54 -1.67
CA GLU A 172 3.39 -22.51 -1.08
C GLU A 172 4.41 -22.69 -2.21
N PRO A 173 5.56 -21.99 -2.15
CA PRO A 173 6.65 -22.30 -3.05
C PRO A 173 6.90 -23.81 -2.93
N PRO A 174 7.20 -24.52 -4.04
CA PRO A 174 7.55 -25.92 -3.94
C PRO A 174 8.63 -26.03 -2.87
N THR A 175 8.30 -26.72 -1.78
CA THR A 175 9.30 -27.20 -0.84
C THR A 175 10.13 -28.18 -1.64
N GLU A 176 11.21 -27.71 -2.26
CA GLU A 176 12.43 -28.46 -2.09
C GLU A 176 12.62 -28.50 -0.57
N GLU A 177 12.15 -29.58 0.06
CA GLU A 177 12.42 -29.86 1.47
C GLU A 177 13.93 -29.90 1.60
N ILE A 178 14.56 -28.76 1.88
CA ILE A 178 15.93 -28.71 2.36
C ILE A 178 15.79 -29.04 3.85
N PRO A 179 16.20 -30.25 4.30
CA PRO A 179 16.06 -30.63 5.70
C PRO A 179 16.67 -29.54 6.60
N THR A 180 16.09 -29.26 7.77
CA THR A 180 16.61 -28.25 8.72
C THR A 180 18.08 -28.49 9.07
N LYS A 181 18.51 -29.75 9.00
CA LYS A 181 19.92 -30.16 9.12
C LYS A 181 20.78 -29.59 7.98
N THR A 182 20.32 -29.75 6.74
CA THR A 182 20.96 -29.20 5.54
C THR A 182 21.01 -27.68 5.53
N LEU A 183 20.01 -26.99 6.11
CA LEU A 183 20.05 -25.54 6.27
C LEU A 183 21.15 -25.09 7.24
N ARG A 184 21.27 -25.76 8.40
CA ARG A 184 22.34 -25.48 9.38
C ARG A 184 23.72 -25.81 8.82
N ASP A 185 23.83 -26.91 8.08
CA ASP A 185 25.07 -27.29 7.41
C ASP A 185 25.44 -26.25 6.34
N ALA A 186 24.47 -25.75 5.58
CA ALA A 186 24.68 -24.69 4.60
C ALA A 186 25.07 -23.34 5.23
N GLU A 187 24.45 -22.95 6.35
CA GLU A 187 24.81 -21.72 7.07
C GLU A 187 26.24 -21.79 7.65
N ALA A 188 26.64 -22.94 8.20
CA ALA A 188 28.00 -23.14 8.68
C ALA A 188 29.04 -23.04 7.55
N ILE A 189 28.74 -23.65 6.39
CA ILE A 189 29.58 -23.55 5.20
C ILE A 189 29.63 -22.11 4.70
N ALA A 190 28.50 -21.40 4.67
CA ALA A 190 28.43 -20.02 4.23
C ALA A 190 29.25 -19.08 5.12
N ILE A 191 29.16 -19.22 6.45
CA ILE A 191 29.97 -18.45 7.41
C ILE A 191 31.45 -18.71 7.19
N LYS A 192 31.85 -19.98 7.03
CA LYS A 192 33.25 -20.33 6.75
C LYS A 192 33.74 -19.67 5.46
N THR A 193 33.00 -19.79 4.37
CA THR A 193 33.30 -19.17 3.07
C THR A 193 33.43 -17.65 3.19
N ALA A 194 32.54 -16.99 3.93
CA ALA A 194 32.59 -15.55 4.15
C ALA A 194 33.82 -15.11 4.96
N ILE A 195 34.19 -15.86 6.01
CA ILE A 195 35.38 -15.61 6.82
C ILE A 195 36.65 -15.78 5.97
N GLU A 196 36.74 -16.85 5.19
CA GLU A 196 37.88 -17.11 4.30
C GLU A 196 38.03 -15.99 3.27
N TYR A 197 36.94 -15.61 2.60
CA TYR A 197 36.92 -14.53 1.63
C TYR A 197 37.44 -13.19 2.17
N GLU A 198 37.02 -12.80 3.37
CA GLU A 198 37.43 -11.55 4.00
C GLU A 198 38.88 -11.61 4.52
N ARG A 199 39.31 -12.76 5.08
CA ARG A 199 40.70 -12.96 5.53
C ARG A 199 41.71 -12.98 4.40
N GLU A 200 41.37 -13.56 3.26
CA GLU A 200 42.20 -13.51 2.04
C GLU A 200 42.47 -12.07 1.58
N ARG A 201 41.57 -11.14 1.89
CA ARG A 201 41.71 -9.70 1.63
C ARG A 201 42.41 -8.95 2.76
N GLY A 202 43.00 -9.67 3.71
CA GLY A 202 43.77 -9.14 4.83
C GLY A 202 42.91 -8.58 5.96
N ALA A 203 41.60 -8.86 5.99
CA ALA A 203 40.73 -8.37 7.05
C ALA A 203 40.82 -9.22 8.32
N ASP A 204 40.72 -8.54 9.47
CA ASP A 204 40.48 -9.18 10.77
C ASP A 204 38.97 -9.41 10.94
N VAL A 205 38.57 -10.68 10.96
CA VAL A 205 37.16 -11.09 10.97
C VAL A 205 36.79 -11.70 12.32
N LYS A 206 35.76 -11.12 12.95
CA LYS A 206 35.21 -11.55 14.23
C LYS A 206 33.79 -12.06 14.06
N ASP A 207 33.54 -13.28 14.53
CA ASP A 207 32.20 -13.85 14.67
C ASP A 207 31.46 -13.18 15.84
N VAL A 208 30.29 -12.62 15.52
CA VAL A 208 29.39 -11.94 16.46
C VAL A 208 27.95 -12.44 16.33
N SER A 209 27.76 -13.60 15.70
CA SER A 209 26.46 -14.26 15.42
C SER A 209 25.68 -14.67 16.67
N ASN A 210 26.25 -14.54 17.87
CA ASN A 210 25.62 -14.92 19.12
C ASN A 210 24.23 -14.26 19.28
N PRO A 211 23.13 -15.05 19.24
CA PRO A 211 21.77 -14.52 19.24
C PRO A 211 21.41 -13.69 20.48
N SER A 212 22.08 -13.98 21.61
CA SER A 212 21.84 -13.27 22.89
C SER A 212 22.24 -11.79 22.84
N LEU A 213 23.12 -11.40 21.91
CA LEU A 213 23.64 -10.04 21.77
C LEU A 213 22.81 -9.17 20.81
N LYS A 214 21.86 -9.76 20.07
CA LYS A 214 20.95 -9.11 19.11
C LYS A 214 21.61 -8.09 18.17
N LYS A 215 22.85 -8.35 17.72
CA LYS A 215 23.63 -7.42 16.89
C LYS A 215 23.03 -7.20 15.49
N GLY A 216 22.34 -8.22 14.96
CA GLY A 216 21.66 -8.18 13.66
C GLY A 216 22.62 -8.21 12.46
N PHE A 217 23.75 -8.90 12.62
CA PHE A 217 24.70 -9.33 11.60
C PHE A 217 25.59 -10.43 12.20
N ASP A 218 26.11 -11.34 11.38
CA ASP A 218 26.89 -12.50 11.83
C ASP A 218 28.37 -12.19 12.04
N LEU A 219 28.97 -11.40 11.14
CA LEU A 219 30.40 -11.12 11.14
C LEU A 219 30.68 -9.61 11.20
N GLN A 220 31.75 -9.27 11.93
CA GLN A 220 32.39 -7.96 11.84
C GLN A 220 33.76 -8.14 11.20
N SER A 221 33.97 -7.51 10.05
CA SER A 221 35.24 -7.57 9.32
C SER A 221 35.91 -6.20 9.30
N ARG A 222 37.19 -6.13 9.69
CA ARG A 222 38.00 -4.91 9.73
C ARG A 222 39.18 -5.04 8.79
N HIS A 223 39.17 -4.23 7.73
CA HIS A 223 40.23 -4.22 6.71
C HIS A 223 41.42 -3.34 7.15
N PRO A 224 42.63 -3.59 6.63
CA PRO A 224 43.84 -2.82 6.96
C PRO A 224 43.74 -1.33 6.60
N ASN A 225 42.90 -0.99 5.61
CA ASN A 225 42.63 0.39 5.19
C ASN A 225 41.68 1.16 6.15
N GLY A 226 41.25 0.53 7.25
CA GLY A 226 40.32 1.12 8.23
C GLY A 226 38.84 0.90 7.92
N GLU A 227 38.50 0.26 6.80
CA GLU A 227 37.11 -0.10 6.46
C GLU A 227 36.59 -1.14 7.46
N VAL A 228 35.35 -0.96 7.92
CA VAL A 228 34.66 -1.92 8.79
C VAL A 228 33.33 -2.30 8.16
N ARG A 229 33.18 -3.60 7.90
CA ARG A 229 31.97 -4.23 7.36
C ARG A 229 31.23 -4.99 8.45
N TYR A 230 29.91 -4.83 8.46
CA TYR A 230 28.96 -5.63 9.22
C TYR A 230 28.27 -6.56 8.23
N ILE A 231 28.50 -7.86 8.36
CA ILE A 231 28.14 -8.83 7.33
C ILE A 231 27.10 -9.80 7.90
N GLU A 232 25.95 -9.86 7.24
CA GLU A 232 24.95 -10.91 7.43
C GLU A 232 25.17 -12.01 6.40
N VAL A 233 25.22 -13.27 6.84
CA VAL A 233 25.59 -14.41 6.00
C VAL A 233 24.41 -15.38 5.86
N LYS A 234 24.03 -15.71 4.63
CA LYS A 234 22.97 -16.69 4.34
C LYS A 234 23.52 -17.82 3.47
N GLY A 235 23.30 -19.07 3.88
CA GLY A 235 23.69 -20.26 3.12
C GLY A 235 22.52 -20.98 2.47
N ARG A 236 22.67 -21.43 1.23
CA ARG A 236 21.68 -22.22 0.49
C ARG A 236 22.36 -23.33 -0.34
N THR A 237 21.69 -24.47 -0.47
CA THR A 237 22.13 -25.57 -1.35
C THR A 237 21.75 -25.30 -2.81
N GLY A 238 20.52 -24.86 -3.07
CA GLY A 238 20.07 -24.41 -4.39
C GLY A 238 20.08 -22.88 -4.55
N ILE A 239 19.81 -22.39 -5.77
CA ILE A 239 19.55 -20.96 -6.01
C ILE A 239 18.12 -20.64 -5.58
N THR A 240 17.97 -20.14 -4.36
CA THR A 240 16.67 -19.76 -3.78
C THR A 240 16.73 -18.39 -3.13
N SER A 241 15.56 -17.82 -2.83
CA SER A 241 15.47 -16.56 -2.10
C SER A 241 16.00 -16.69 -0.67
N VAL A 242 16.42 -15.56 -0.12
CA VAL A 242 16.86 -15.45 1.27
C VAL A 242 16.00 -14.44 2.01
N GLU A 243 15.77 -14.69 3.30
CA GLU A 243 14.98 -13.81 4.14
C GLU A 243 15.88 -13.07 5.12
N LEU A 244 15.69 -11.76 5.24
CA LEU A 244 16.24 -10.97 6.33
C LEU A 244 15.21 -10.77 7.43
N THR A 245 15.61 -11.05 8.67
CA THR A 245 14.75 -10.81 9.84
C THR A 245 14.52 -9.31 10.02
N ALA A 246 13.48 -8.94 10.78
CA ALA A 246 13.20 -7.54 11.08
C ALA A 246 14.36 -6.83 11.80
N ASN A 247 15.21 -7.56 12.53
CA ASN A 247 16.38 -6.98 13.19
C ASN A 247 17.52 -6.73 12.19
N GLU A 248 17.86 -7.73 11.37
CA GLU A 248 18.85 -7.61 10.29
C GLU A 248 18.49 -6.48 9.33
N TRP A 249 17.21 -6.39 8.96
CA TRP A 249 16.75 -5.33 8.06
C TRP A 249 16.91 -3.91 8.65
N ARG A 250 16.63 -3.74 9.94
CA ARG A 250 16.87 -2.46 10.63
C ARG A 250 18.35 -2.13 10.69
N GLN A 251 19.20 -3.14 10.92
CA GLN A 251 20.65 -2.95 10.99
C GLN A 251 21.26 -2.64 9.62
N ALA A 252 20.73 -3.23 8.55
CA ALA A 252 21.06 -2.86 7.17
C ALA A 252 20.76 -1.38 6.90
N ALA A 253 19.59 -0.89 7.32
CA ALA A 253 19.24 0.52 7.21
C ALA A 253 20.17 1.43 8.03
N ASN A 254 20.51 1.04 9.26
CA ASN A 254 21.35 1.83 10.17
C ASN A 254 22.81 1.95 9.71
N HIS A 255 23.34 0.89 9.10
CA HIS A 255 24.76 0.81 8.72
C HIS A 255 25.02 1.09 7.23
N GLY A 256 23.99 1.06 6.38
CA GLY A 256 24.06 1.47 4.97
C GLY A 256 25.21 0.81 4.21
N ASN A 257 26.13 1.60 3.65
CA ASN A 257 27.28 1.11 2.88
C ASN A 257 28.29 0.27 3.68
N ARG A 258 28.20 0.28 5.01
CA ARG A 258 28.99 -0.59 5.89
C ARG A 258 28.31 -1.92 6.17
N TYR A 259 27.04 -2.08 5.79
CA TYR A 259 26.30 -3.32 5.90
C TYR A 259 26.38 -4.11 4.59
N TRP A 260 26.64 -5.40 4.72
CA TRP A 260 26.77 -6.31 3.61
C TRP A 260 25.91 -7.55 3.83
N LEU A 261 25.27 -8.01 2.77
CA LEU A 261 24.61 -9.31 2.73
C LEU A 261 25.47 -10.25 1.89
N TYR A 262 25.97 -11.31 2.51
CA TYR A 262 26.76 -12.36 1.86
C TYR A 262 25.86 -13.58 1.71
N VAL A 263 25.58 -13.97 0.47
CA VAL A 263 24.77 -15.15 0.17
C VAL A 263 25.65 -16.19 -0.50
N VAL A 264 25.73 -17.38 0.10
CA VAL A 264 26.49 -18.50 -0.46
C VAL A 264 25.51 -19.53 -0.98
N TYR A 265 25.47 -19.69 -2.30
CA TYR A 265 24.71 -20.74 -2.98
C TYR A 265 25.55 -22.00 -3.14
N TYR A 266 24.92 -23.14 -3.43
CA TYR A 266 25.60 -24.41 -3.70
C TYR A 266 26.45 -24.93 -2.54
N CYS A 267 26.00 -24.69 -1.30
CA CYS A 267 26.74 -25.09 -0.10
C CYS A 267 26.95 -26.61 0.05
N ASP A 268 26.14 -27.43 -0.63
CA ASP A 268 26.25 -28.90 -0.68
C ASP A 268 27.20 -29.42 -1.78
N THR A 269 27.63 -28.54 -2.68
CA THR A 269 28.48 -28.88 -3.83
C THR A 269 29.70 -27.94 -3.88
N GLU A 270 29.68 -26.93 -4.76
CA GLU A 270 30.73 -25.93 -4.89
C GLU A 270 30.22 -24.56 -4.43
N PRO A 271 30.51 -24.14 -3.18
CA PRO A 271 29.95 -22.92 -2.61
C PRO A 271 30.33 -21.67 -3.41
N ARG A 272 29.34 -20.85 -3.77
CA ARG A 272 29.54 -19.61 -4.52
C ARG A 272 29.04 -18.41 -3.73
N LEU A 273 29.95 -17.50 -3.41
CA LEU A 273 29.68 -16.31 -2.62
C LEU A 273 29.22 -15.13 -3.51
N TYR A 274 28.07 -14.56 -3.16
CA TYR A 274 27.51 -13.34 -3.72
C TYR A 274 27.44 -12.27 -2.63
N ARG A 275 27.87 -11.05 -2.95
CA ARG A 275 28.00 -9.98 -1.95
C ARG A 275 27.23 -8.75 -2.36
N CYS A 276 26.22 -8.38 -1.58
CA CYS A 276 25.43 -7.18 -1.83
C CYS A 276 25.79 -6.12 -0.80
N GLN A 277 26.37 -5.01 -1.26
CA GLN A 277 26.61 -3.84 -0.42
C GLN A 277 25.30 -3.06 -0.25
N ASN A 278 25.02 -2.64 0.98
CA ASN A 278 23.83 -1.85 1.32
C ASN A 278 22.53 -2.46 0.74
N PRO A 279 22.15 -3.69 1.16
CA PRO A 279 20.95 -4.35 0.66
C PRO A 279 19.67 -3.52 0.90
N PHE A 280 19.71 -2.59 1.87
CA PHE A 280 18.64 -1.61 2.09
C PHE A 280 18.49 -0.58 0.96
N ALA A 281 19.55 -0.22 0.25
CA ALA A 281 19.46 0.68 -0.89
C ALA A 281 19.31 -0.07 -2.22
N THR A 282 19.97 -1.23 -2.35
CA THR A 282 20.12 -1.94 -3.63
C THR A 282 19.04 -2.99 -3.87
N LEU A 283 18.48 -3.59 -2.81
CA LEU A 283 17.54 -4.72 -2.92
C LEU A 283 16.11 -4.35 -2.48
N VAL A 284 15.81 -3.06 -2.28
CA VAL A 284 14.48 -2.63 -1.85
C VAL A 284 13.48 -2.64 -2.99
N THR A 285 12.67 -3.69 -3.01
CA THR A 285 11.25 -3.59 -3.36
C THR A 285 10.45 -3.48 -2.05
N LYS A 286 9.68 -2.41 -1.92
CA LYS A 286 9.05 -1.90 -0.68
C LYS A 286 8.27 -2.98 0.12
N THR A 287 8.63 -3.28 1.38
CA THR A 287 7.76 -3.20 2.61
C THR A 287 8.42 -3.77 3.88
N LYS A 288 7.91 -3.35 5.06
CA LYS A 288 8.40 -3.67 6.42
C LYS A 288 7.70 -4.92 6.98
N GLN A 289 8.42 -6.04 7.14
CA GLN A 289 8.53 -6.81 8.41
C GLN A 289 9.32 -8.13 8.28
N SER A 290 9.53 -8.65 7.08
CA SER A 290 10.68 -9.44 6.69
C SER A 290 10.81 -9.30 5.19
N ILE A 291 12.04 -9.27 4.67
CA ILE A 291 12.25 -9.06 3.24
C ILE A 291 12.77 -10.36 2.66
N LEU A 292 11.90 -10.98 1.86
CA LEU A 292 12.30 -12.03 0.95
C LEU A 292 13.02 -11.39 -0.23
N ILE A 293 14.31 -11.69 -0.37
CA ILE A 293 15.16 -11.18 -1.44
C ILE A 293 15.29 -12.29 -2.47
N ASN A 294 14.88 -12.01 -3.71
CA ASN A 294 14.98 -12.97 -4.80
C ASN A 294 16.44 -13.24 -5.17
N ALA A 295 16.75 -14.49 -5.51
CA ALA A 295 18.08 -14.87 -5.94
C ALA A 295 18.56 -14.10 -7.18
N THR A 296 17.66 -13.80 -8.11
CA THR A 296 17.97 -13.02 -9.31
C THR A 296 18.42 -11.60 -8.98
N ASP A 297 17.81 -10.98 -7.96
CA ASP A 297 18.20 -9.64 -7.52
C ASP A 297 19.56 -9.68 -6.78
N ILE A 298 19.82 -10.72 -5.99
CA ILE A 298 21.13 -10.95 -5.35
C ILE A 298 22.22 -11.09 -6.40
N GLN A 299 22.00 -11.96 -7.39
CA GLN A 299 22.97 -12.18 -8.45
C GLN A 299 23.24 -10.90 -9.26
N ARG A 300 22.20 -10.11 -9.55
CA ARG A 300 22.32 -8.85 -10.29
C ARG A 300 23.08 -7.77 -9.50
N GLU A 301 22.76 -7.58 -8.23
CA GLU A 301 23.35 -6.53 -7.39
C GLU A 301 24.64 -6.98 -6.69
N SER A 302 25.05 -8.24 -6.88
CA SER A 302 26.27 -8.76 -6.29
C SER A 302 27.52 -8.14 -6.89
N LEU A 303 28.44 -7.74 -6.02
CA LEU A 303 29.79 -7.40 -6.41
C LEU A 303 30.58 -8.70 -6.47
N ASN A 304 30.72 -9.28 -7.66
CA ASN A 304 31.52 -10.49 -7.88
C ASN A 304 32.97 -10.10 -8.21
N ASP A 305 33.92 -10.68 -7.47
CA ASP A 305 35.36 -10.59 -7.75
C ASP A 305 35.92 -11.98 -8.13
N TYR A 306 35.15 -12.79 -8.86
CA TYR A 306 35.68 -14.00 -9.50
C TYR A 306 36.03 -13.68 -10.96
N PRO A 307 37.17 -14.17 -11.47
CA PRO A 307 37.51 -14.06 -12.89
C PRO A 307 36.49 -14.74 -13.80
#